data_AF-A0A7S4I5I5-F1
#
_entry.id   AF-A0A7S4I5I5-F1
#
_cell.length_a   1.000
_cell.length_b   1.000
_cell.length_c   1.000
_cell.angle_alpha   90.00
_cell.angle_beta   90.00
_cell.angle_gamma   90.00
#
_symmetry.space_group_name_H-M   'P 1'
#
loop_
_entity.id
_entity.type
_entity.pdbx_description
1 polymer ?
#
loop_
_entity_poly.entity_id
_entity_poly.type
_entity_poly.pdbx_seq_one_letter_code
_entity_poly.pdbx_strand_id
1 'polypeptide(L)'
;MSSTNLKISACEFSGNTAVSVGGGIYAVAFEELNVTDSSFTSNNAEYGASVGVEYSSSADFFSSASVDISSSIFTSNQATDGSIFACLGFADSSISFYFAKDNQKTNNIGNEIDCGVKSLKWLITAVCLTIGAISLIILVACVAFFITKKKDTDEYDIIN
;
A
#
# COMPACT_ATOMS: atom_id res chain seq x y z
N MET A 1 -26.24 -19.95 11.76
CA MET A 1 -25.26 -18.89 12.09
C MET A 1 -25.70 -17.65 11.33
N SER A 2 -25.72 -16.48 11.97
CA SER A 2 -26.12 -15.22 11.31
C SER A 2 -24.89 -14.65 10.61
N SER A 3 -24.99 -14.38 9.32
CA SER A 3 -23.95 -13.65 8.60
C SER A 3 -23.81 -12.24 9.17
N THR A 4 -22.57 -11.75 9.31
CA THR A 4 -22.26 -10.39 9.75
C THR A 4 -21.97 -9.51 8.54
N ASN A 5 -23.04 -9.07 7.88
CA ASN A 5 -22.96 -8.23 6.69
C ASN A 5 -23.26 -6.78 7.05
N LEU A 6 -22.30 -5.89 6.81
CA LEU A 6 -22.45 -4.46 7.00
C LEU A 6 -22.59 -3.79 5.63
N LYS A 7 -23.75 -3.15 5.42
CA LYS A 7 -24.02 -2.36 4.21
C LYS A 7 -24.17 -0.89 4.56
N ILE A 8 -23.36 -0.07 3.91
CA ILE A 8 -23.34 1.38 4.02
C ILE A 8 -23.49 1.92 2.60
N SER A 9 -24.45 2.80 2.38
CA SER A 9 -24.69 3.36 1.05
C SER A 9 -25.14 4.81 1.13
N ALA A 10 -24.71 5.65 0.20
CA ALA A 10 -25.12 7.06 0.12
C ALA A 10 -24.89 7.84 1.42
N CYS A 11 -23.75 7.60 2.08
CA CYS A 11 -23.37 8.25 3.34
C CYS A 11 -22.21 9.22 3.15
N GLU A 12 -22.12 10.22 4.03
CA GLU A 12 -20.98 11.13 4.12
C GLU A 12 -20.24 10.94 5.45
N PHE A 13 -18.93 10.70 5.36
CA PHE A 13 -18.01 10.64 6.49
C PHE A 13 -17.04 11.81 6.36
N SER A 14 -17.19 12.84 7.20
CA SER A 14 -16.44 14.09 7.06
C SER A 14 -15.78 14.53 8.38
N GLY A 15 -14.49 14.87 8.32
CA GLY A 15 -13.75 15.45 9.45
C GLY A 15 -13.56 14.52 10.65
N ASN A 16 -13.72 13.21 10.48
CA ASN A 16 -13.56 12.26 11.57
C ASN A 16 -12.09 11.99 11.85
N THR A 17 -11.73 11.83 13.12
CA THR A 17 -10.35 11.58 13.55
C THR A 17 -10.29 10.37 14.47
N ALA A 18 -9.48 9.38 14.10
CA ALA A 18 -9.11 8.25 14.95
C ALA A 18 -7.62 8.36 15.31
N VAL A 19 -7.27 7.88 16.50
CA VAL A 19 -5.85 7.86 16.92
C VAL A 19 -5.07 6.80 16.15
N SER A 20 -5.69 5.63 15.92
CA SER A 20 -4.99 4.49 15.31
C SER A 20 -5.64 4.08 13.99
N VAL A 21 -6.88 3.59 13.98
CA VAL A 21 -7.44 2.93 12.79
C VAL A 21 -8.82 3.47 12.43
N GLY A 22 -9.08 3.65 11.14
CA GLY A 22 -10.43 3.83 10.61
C GLY A 22 -11.00 5.21 10.91
N GLY A 23 -10.40 6.25 10.32
CA GLY A 23 -10.82 7.63 10.55
C GLY A 23 -12.30 7.84 10.20
N GLY A 24 -12.77 7.34 9.05
CA GLY A 24 -14.21 7.35 8.70
C GLY A 24 -14.96 6.11 9.19
N ILE A 25 -14.44 4.92 8.87
CA ILE A 25 -15.03 3.64 9.27
C ILE A 25 -13.93 2.75 9.85
N TYR A 26 -14.21 2.12 10.98
CA TYR A 26 -13.44 1.01 11.50
C TYR A 26 -14.34 -0.23 11.60
N ALA A 27 -14.05 -1.27 10.80
CA ALA A 27 -14.84 -2.50 10.76
C ALA A 27 -14.03 -3.70 11.26
N VAL A 28 -14.61 -4.46 12.18
CA VAL A 28 -13.96 -5.62 12.83
C VAL A 28 -14.90 -6.83 12.77
N ALA A 29 -14.34 -8.01 12.52
CA ALA A 29 -15.06 -9.30 12.58
C ALA A 29 -16.33 -9.37 11.70
N PHE A 30 -16.18 -9.04 10.41
CA PHE A 30 -17.25 -9.08 9.42
C PHE A 30 -17.07 -10.21 8.39
N GLU A 31 -18.18 -10.68 7.83
CA GLU A 31 -18.20 -11.51 6.62
C GLU A 31 -18.18 -10.64 5.36
N GLU A 32 -19.05 -9.63 5.30
CA GLU A 32 -19.15 -8.74 4.14
C GLU A 32 -19.24 -7.29 4.59
N LEU A 33 -18.36 -6.44 4.03
CA LEU A 33 -18.44 -4.99 4.14
C LEU A 33 -18.72 -4.41 2.75
N ASN A 34 -19.91 -3.86 2.55
CA ASN A 34 -20.28 -3.17 1.32
C ASN A 34 -20.49 -1.67 1.60
N VAL A 35 -19.62 -0.84 1.04
CA VAL A 35 -19.67 0.62 1.12
C VAL A 35 -19.82 1.19 -0.28
N THR A 36 -21.00 1.72 -0.59
CA THR A 36 -21.33 2.19 -1.95
C THR A 36 -21.77 3.65 -1.97
N ASP A 37 -21.53 4.33 -3.09
CA ASP A 37 -22.08 5.67 -3.36
C ASP A 37 -21.83 6.69 -2.23
N SER A 38 -20.72 6.56 -1.49
CA SER A 38 -20.47 7.31 -0.26
C SER A 38 -19.30 8.29 -0.43
N SER A 39 -19.22 9.30 0.43
CA SER A 39 -18.13 10.28 0.44
C SER A 39 -17.33 10.23 1.74
N PHE A 40 -16.01 10.31 1.61
CA PHE A 40 -15.06 10.39 2.72
C PHE A 40 -14.23 11.65 2.54
N THR A 41 -14.41 12.63 3.43
CA THR A 41 -13.77 13.94 3.30
C THR A 41 -13.00 14.31 4.56
N SER A 42 -11.72 14.69 4.42
CA SER A 42 -10.92 15.23 5.52
C SER A 42 -10.87 14.34 6.77
N ASN A 43 -10.98 13.02 6.62
CA ASN A 43 -10.83 12.10 7.74
C ASN A 43 -9.36 11.82 8.03
N ASN A 44 -9.01 11.57 9.29
CA ASN A 44 -7.63 11.40 9.76
C ASN A 44 -7.49 10.15 10.64
N ALA A 45 -6.46 9.35 10.40
CA ALA A 45 -6.06 8.26 11.29
C ALA A 45 -4.58 7.92 11.10
N GLU A 46 -4.02 7.06 11.95
CA GLU A 46 -2.68 6.52 11.72
C GLU A 46 -2.68 5.55 10.52
N TYR A 47 -3.66 4.64 10.49
CA TYR A 47 -3.91 3.68 9.43
C TYR A 47 -5.40 3.71 9.02
N GLY A 48 -5.69 3.68 7.72
CA GLY A 48 -7.07 3.60 7.23
C GLY A 48 -7.84 4.88 7.50
N ALA A 49 -7.29 6.04 7.12
CA ALA A 49 -7.91 7.33 7.39
C ALA A 49 -9.35 7.44 6.88
N SER A 50 -9.68 6.80 5.77
CA SER A 50 -11.06 6.67 5.31
C SER A 50 -11.70 5.41 5.89
N VAL A 51 -11.12 4.25 5.59
CA VAL A 51 -11.64 2.95 6.07
C VAL A 51 -10.50 2.11 6.59
N GLY A 52 -10.65 1.63 7.82
CA GLY A 52 -9.80 0.63 8.44
C GLY A 52 -10.60 -0.63 8.66
N VAL A 53 -10.07 -1.77 8.22
CA VAL A 53 -10.64 -3.08 8.48
C VAL A 53 -9.66 -3.91 9.29
N GLU A 54 -10.16 -4.62 10.29
CA GLU A 54 -9.35 -5.52 11.10
C GLU A 54 -10.02 -6.88 11.24
N TYR A 55 -9.21 -7.92 11.13
CA TYR A 55 -9.66 -9.29 11.34
C TYR A 55 -9.13 -9.85 12.65
N SER A 56 -10.04 -10.30 13.51
CA SER A 56 -9.67 -11.01 14.73
C SER A 56 -9.22 -12.42 14.35
N SER A 57 -7.99 -12.76 14.71
CA SER A 57 -7.27 -14.00 14.39
C SER A 57 -7.82 -15.27 15.02
N SER A 58 -9.11 -15.32 15.41
CA SER A 58 -9.77 -16.59 15.71
C SER A 58 -9.95 -17.37 14.40
N ALA A 59 -8.94 -18.17 14.08
CA ALA A 59 -8.58 -18.71 12.76
C ALA A 59 -9.63 -19.54 11.98
N ASP A 60 -10.88 -19.67 12.44
CA ASP A 60 -11.77 -20.71 11.90
C ASP A 60 -13.17 -20.23 11.46
N PHE A 61 -13.52 -18.95 11.60
CA PHE A 61 -14.95 -18.56 11.48
C PHE A 61 -15.41 -18.02 10.13
N PHE A 62 -14.60 -17.25 9.40
CA PHE A 62 -14.99 -16.78 8.05
C PHE A 62 -13.87 -17.04 7.05
N SER A 63 -14.04 -18.10 6.26
CA SER A 63 -13.11 -18.51 5.19
C SER A 63 -13.15 -17.59 3.97
N SER A 64 -13.98 -16.53 3.98
CA SER A 64 -14.26 -15.70 2.81
C SER A 64 -14.81 -14.32 3.18
N ALA A 65 -14.07 -13.54 3.98
CA ALA A 65 -14.47 -12.15 4.19
C ALA A 65 -14.32 -11.35 2.88
N SER A 66 -15.23 -10.41 2.63
CA SER A 66 -15.19 -9.55 1.45
C SER A 66 -15.39 -8.09 1.81
N VAL A 67 -14.69 -7.23 1.07
CA VAL A 67 -14.82 -5.78 1.17
C VAL A 67 -15.05 -5.22 -0.22
N ASP A 68 -16.22 -4.63 -0.43
CA ASP A 68 -16.59 -3.87 -1.62
C ASP A 68 -16.73 -2.41 -1.23
N ILE A 69 -15.85 -1.57 -1.77
CA ILE A 69 -15.97 -0.12 -1.68
C ILE A 69 -15.99 0.43 -3.10
N SER A 70 -17.18 0.74 -3.59
CA SER A 70 -17.39 1.16 -4.97
C SER A 70 -18.22 2.45 -5.07
N SER A 71 -18.13 3.11 -6.22
CA SER A 71 -18.82 4.37 -6.53
C SER A 71 -18.67 5.47 -5.48
N SER A 72 -17.59 5.46 -4.71
CA SER A 72 -17.36 6.33 -3.56
C SER A 72 -16.26 7.37 -3.84
N ILE A 73 -16.33 8.51 -3.17
CA ILE A 73 -15.43 9.64 -3.36
C ILE A 73 -14.57 9.83 -2.10
N PHE A 74 -13.27 10.02 -2.29
CA PHE A 74 -12.30 10.20 -1.21
C PHE A 74 -11.55 11.51 -1.42
N THR A 75 -11.75 12.48 -0.53
CA THR A 75 -11.18 13.82 -0.63
C THR A 75 -10.43 14.26 0.63
N SER A 76 -9.17 14.65 0.50
CA SER A 76 -8.36 15.24 1.59
C SER A 76 -8.24 14.43 2.88
N ASN A 77 -8.43 13.11 2.83
CA ASN A 77 -8.20 12.19 3.94
C ASN A 77 -6.70 11.97 4.16
N GLN A 78 -6.28 11.82 5.40
CA GLN A 78 -4.86 11.78 5.79
C GLN A 78 -4.58 10.59 6.70
N ALA A 79 -3.80 9.64 6.19
CA ALA A 79 -3.18 8.60 7.01
C ALA A 79 -1.75 9.01 7.36
N THR A 80 -1.39 9.01 8.65
CA THR A 80 -0.07 9.51 9.09
C THR A 80 1.06 8.51 8.88
N ASP A 81 0.79 7.20 9.00
CA ASP A 81 1.78 6.14 8.79
C ASP A 81 1.33 5.13 7.73
N GLY A 82 0.03 4.91 7.61
CA GLY A 82 -0.55 3.96 6.67
C GLY A 82 -1.12 4.61 5.42
N SER A 83 -2.12 3.91 4.88
CA SER A 83 -2.90 4.39 3.76
C SER A 83 -4.32 4.79 4.17
N ILE A 84 -5.06 5.47 3.29
CA ILE A 84 -6.45 5.84 3.55
C ILE A 84 -7.37 4.60 3.62
N PHE A 85 -6.91 3.44 3.14
CA PHE A 85 -7.56 2.13 3.29
C PHE A 85 -6.60 1.14 3.95
N ALA A 86 -6.73 0.94 5.26
CA ALA A 86 -5.87 -0.01 5.96
C ALA A 86 -6.59 -1.33 6.23
N CYS A 87 -5.87 -2.43 6.06
CA CYS A 87 -6.33 -3.75 6.44
C CYS A 87 -5.30 -4.34 7.43
N LEU A 88 -5.70 -4.53 8.69
CA LEU A 88 -4.86 -5.01 9.78
C LEU A 88 -5.25 -6.43 10.23
N GLY A 89 -4.26 -7.20 10.69
CA GLY A 89 -4.51 -8.54 11.27
C GLY A 89 -4.76 -9.65 10.25
N PHE A 90 -4.54 -9.41 8.95
CA PHE A 90 -4.72 -10.40 7.90
C PHE A 90 -3.45 -11.25 7.73
N ALA A 91 -3.51 -12.50 8.18
CA ALA A 91 -2.47 -13.50 7.90
C ALA A 91 -2.71 -14.24 6.57
N ASP A 92 -3.92 -14.16 6.01
CA ASP A 92 -4.35 -15.01 4.90
C ASP A 92 -4.88 -14.23 3.69
N SER A 93 -4.65 -14.81 2.51
CA SER A 93 -4.92 -14.29 1.17
C SER A 93 -6.36 -14.44 0.69
N SER A 94 -7.26 -14.92 1.55
CA SER A 94 -8.63 -15.32 1.21
C SER A 94 -9.63 -14.15 1.11
N ILE A 95 -9.20 -12.92 1.36
CA ILE A 95 -10.08 -11.75 1.33
C ILE A 95 -10.08 -11.09 -0.03
N SER A 96 -11.29 -10.98 -0.58
CA SER A 96 -11.52 -10.28 -1.83
C SER A 96 -11.78 -8.80 -1.55
N PHE A 97 -10.92 -7.97 -2.12
CA PHE A 97 -10.95 -6.52 -1.98
C PHE A 97 -11.31 -5.86 -3.32
N TYR A 98 -12.44 -5.18 -3.36
CA TYR A 98 -12.93 -4.46 -4.54
C TYR A 98 -13.02 -2.96 -4.25
N PHE A 99 -11.93 -2.23 -4.46
CA PHE A 99 -11.83 -0.81 -4.07
C PHE A 99 -11.73 0.19 -5.24
N ALA A 100 -11.63 -0.28 -6.49
CA ALA A 100 -10.88 0.50 -7.50
C ALA A 100 -11.55 0.71 -8.86
N LYS A 101 -12.75 0.19 -9.12
CA LYS A 101 -13.32 0.34 -10.46
C LYS A 101 -13.76 1.79 -10.76
N ASP A 102 -14.47 2.43 -9.81
CA ASP A 102 -15.22 3.67 -10.08
C ASP A 102 -15.04 4.77 -9.00
N ASN A 103 -14.07 4.63 -8.10
CA ASN A 103 -13.86 5.58 -7.00
C ASN A 103 -13.02 6.79 -7.41
N GLN A 104 -13.40 7.99 -6.96
CA GLN A 104 -12.62 9.21 -7.22
C GLN A 104 -11.73 9.55 -6.02
N LYS A 105 -10.42 9.62 -6.23
CA LYS A 105 -9.44 10.01 -5.22
C LYS A 105 -8.92 11.42 -5.50
N THR A 106 -9.02 12.32 -4.53
CA THR A 106 -8.57 13.72 -4.68
C THR A 106 -7.78 14.16 -3.45
N ASN A 107 -6.52 14.54 -3.61
CA ASN A 107 -5.69 15.22 -2.60
C ASN A 107 -5.59 14.51 -1.23
N ASN A 108 -5.74 13.17 -1.20
CA ASN A 108 -5.52 12.40 0.02
C ASN A 108 -4.01 12.20 0.28
N ILE A 109 -3.63 11.95 1.53
CA ILE A 109 -2.29 11.51 1.94
C ILE A 109 -2.38 10.04 2.39
N GLY A 110 -1.48 9.19 1.90
CA GLY A 110 -1.55 7.73 2.08
C GLY A 110 -2.42 7.02 1.04
N ASN A 111 -2.27 7.33 -0.25
CA ASN A 111 -3.29 7.02 -1.29
C ASN A 111 -3.36 5.55 -1.75
N GLU A 112 -2.52 4.70 -1.18
CA GLU A 112 -2.46 3.28 -1.52
C GLU A 112 -3.51 2.48 -0.73
N ILE A 113 -3.61 1.18 -0.99
CA ILE A 113 -4.35 0.27 -0.13
C ILE A 113 -3.25 -0.53 0.55
N ASP A 114 -3.18 -0.45 1.87
CA ASP A 114 -2.20 -1.18 2.64
C ASP A 114 -2.89 -2.36 3.32
N CYS A 115 -2.81 -3.50 2.65
CA CYS A 115 -3.49 -4.73 3.05
C CYS A 115 -2.53 -5.88 3.34
N GLY A 116 -1.26 -5.60 3.68
CA GLY A 116 -0.30 -6.62 4.13
C GLY A 116 0.15 -7.63 3.05
N VAL A 117 -0.57 -7.76 1.94
CA VAL A 117 -0.06 -8.35 0.70
C VAL A 117 1.01 -7.42 0.16
N LYS A 118 2.29 -7.77 0.38
CA LYS A 118 3.46 -7.05 -0.17
C LYS A 118 3.19 -6.76 -1.63
N SER A 119 2.81 -5.52 -1.92
CA SER A 119 2.34 -5.15 -3.24
C SER A 119 3.47 -5.43 -4.24
N LEU A 120 3.12 -5.95 -5.42
CA LEU A 120 4.06 -6.19 -6.51
C LEU A 120 4.95 -4.96 -6.80
N LYS A 121 4.49 -3.76 -6.44
CA LYS A 121 5.24 -2.50 -6.44
C LYS A 121 6.51 -2.53 -5.59
N TRP A 122 6.47 -3.05 -4.36
CA TRP A 122 7.66 -3.14 -3.51
C TRP A 122 8.72 -4.07 -4.12
N LEU A 123 8.27 -5.16 -4.74
CA LEU A 123 9.16 -6.08 -5.46
C LEU A 123 9.78 -5.39 -6.69
N ILE A 124 8.98 -4.68 -7.49
CA ILE A 124 9.46 -3.94 -8.66
C ILE A 124 10.47 -2.86 -8.24
N THR A 125 10.16 -2.05 -7.21
CA THR A 125 11.06 -1.01 -6.72
C THR A 125 12.37 -1.59 -6.20
N ALA A 126 12.33 -2.70 -5.46
CA ALA A 126 13.54 -3.40 -4.99
C ALA A 126 14.38 -3.96 -6.15
N VAL A 127 13.74 -4.53 -7.17
CA VAL A 127 14.43 -5.03 -8.38
C VAL A 127 15.08 -3.87 -9.16
N CYS A 128 14.39 -2.74 -9.33
CA CYS A 128 14.96 -1.58 -10.01
C CYS A 128 16.20 -1.00 -9.28
N LEU A 129 16.16 -0.91 -7.95
CA LEU A 129 17.28 -0.42 -7.15
C LEU A 129 18.51 -1.35 -7.24
N THR A 130 18.30 -2.66 -7.20
CA THR A 130 19.39 -3.63 -7.31
C THR A 130 20.03 -3.64 -8.70
N ILE A 131 19.24 -3.57 -9.77
CA ILE A 131 19.76 -3.45 -11.15
C ILE A 131 20.57 -2.15 -11.32
N GLY A 132 20.07 -1.04 -10.78
CA GLY A 132 20.78 0.25 -10.81
C GLY A 132 22.13 0.18 -10.08
N ALA A 133 22.17 -0.43 -8.90
CA ALA A 133 23.40 -0.59 -8.13
C ALA A 133 24.43 -1.49 -8.84
N ILE A 134 24.00 -2.62 -9.42
CA ILE A 134 24.89 -3.53 -10.17
C ILE A 134 25.49 -2.82 -11.40
N SER A 135 24.68 -2.05 -12.12
CA SER A 135 25.13 -1.32 -13.31
C SER A 135 26.22 -0.29 -12.96
N LEU A 136 26.09 0.39 -11.82
CA LEU A 136 27.09 1.34 -11.34
C LEU A 136 28.41 0.67 -10.95
N ILE A 137 28.35 -0.49 -10.28
CA ILE A 137 29.55 -1.26 -9.89
C ILE A 137 30.34 -1.71 -11.12
N ILE A 138 29.65 -2.22 -12.15
CA ILE A 138 30.29 -2.65 -13.40
C ILE A 138 30.99 -1.47 -14.08
N LEU A 139 30.34 -0.30 -14.15
CA LEU A 139 30.93 0.90 -14.74
C LEU A 139 32.22 1.30 -14.02
N VAL A 140 32.22 1.33 -12.69
CA VAL A 140 33.39 1.68 -11.89
C VAL A 140 34.52 0.67 -12.11
N ALA A 141 34.21 -0.63 -12.15
CA ALA A 141 35.21 -1.67 -12.42
C ALA A 141 35.83 -1.54 -13.82
N CYS A 142 35.02 -1.26 -14.84
CA CYS A 142 35.52 -1.01 -16.20
C CYS A 142 36.46 0.19 -16.24
N VAL A 143 36.07 1.32 -15.62
CA VAL A 143 36.90 2.52 -15.57
C VAL A 143 38.22 2.25 -14.84
N ALA A 144 38.17 1.57 -13.69
CA ALA A 144 39.36 1.20 -12.93
C ALA A 144 40.31 0.33 -13.76
N PHE A 145 39.78 -0.67 -14.47
CA PHE A 145 40.56 -1.55 -15.36
C PHE A 145 41.26 -0.80 -16.49
N PHE A 146 40.60 0.18 -17.12
CA PHE A 146 41.23 0.99 -18.16
C PHE A 146 42.31 1.91 -17.60
N ILE A 147 42.12 2.47 -16.39
CA ILE A 147 43.13 3.30 -15.73
C ILE A 147 44.37 2.46 -15.39
N THR A 148 44.20 1.26 -14.83
CA THR A 148 45.34 0.38 -14.51
C THR A 148 46.07 -0.07 -15.77
N LYS A 149 45.34 -0.47 -16.81
CA LYS A 149 45.95 -0.89 -18.08
C LYS A 149 46.72 0.24 -18.74
N LYS A 150 46.21 1.49 -18.70
CA LYS A 150 46.92 2.65 -19.23
C LYS A 150 48.22 2.90 -18.47
N LYS A 151 48.18 2.81 -17.13
CA LYS A 151 49.36 2.99 -16.28
C LYS A 151 50.46 1.97 -16.58
N ASP A 152 50.09 0.70 -16.81
CA ASP A 152 51.06 -0.34 -17.20
C ASP A 152 51.69 -0.05 -18.56
N THR A 153 50.93 0.52 -19.50
CA THR A 153 51.45 0.85 -20.85
C THR A 153 52.42 2.03 -20.80
N ASP A 154 52.11 3.06 -19.99
CA ASP A 154 52.96 4.24 -19.81
C ASP A 154 54.29 3.90 -19.10
N GLU A 155 54.37 2.83 -18.30
CA GLU A 155 55.61 2.42 -17.60
C GLU A 155 56.61 1.69 -18.52
N TYR A 156 56.14 0.99 -19.56
CA TYR A 156 57.01 0.35 -20.56
C TYR A 156 57.65 1.34 -21.55
N ASP A 157 57.00 2.48 -21.82
CA ASP A 157 57.50 3.48 -22.78
C ASP A 157 58.65 4.36 -22.22
N ILE A 158 58.94 4.30 -20.91
CA ILE A 158 60.01 5.10 -20.27
C ILE A 158 61.36 4.34 -20.23
N ILE A 159 61.36 3.05 -20.60
CA ILE A 159 62.53 2.15 -20.49
C ILE A 159 63.18 1.82 -21.85
N ASN A 160 62.70 2.41 -22.95
CA ASN A 160 63.30 2.35 -24.30
C ASN A 160 63.77 3.73 -24.75
#